data_AF-A0A2N6B3S3-F1
#
_entry.id   AF-A0A2N6B3S3-F1
#
_cell.length_a   1.000
_cell.length_b   1.000
_cell.length_c   1.000
_cell.angle_alpha   90.00
_cell.angle_beta   90.00
_cell.angle_gamma   90.00
#
_symmetry.space_group_name_H-M   'P 1'
#
loop_
_entity.id
_entity.type
_entity.pdbx_description
1 polymer ?
#
loop_
_entity_poly.entity_id
_entity_poly.type
_entity_poly.pdbx_seq_one_letter_code
_entity_poly.pdbx_strand_id
1 'polypeptide(L)'
;MKTMAKLGFGGLLALALASFPGNETFAGSLSSWQVGPVQFQSDDGGIIPVTDPRVRPWQPQQPFRAFVCKSDVTEAATMNNETNARTFAIRDWEEKVRSQYGERYSHWSKARNKRIECRPKRPGEIYCRVTARPCG
;
A
#
# COMPACT_ATOMS: atom_id res chain seq x y z
N MET A 1 9.44 47.34 -20.48
CA MET A 1 10.92 47.31 -20.43
C MET A 1 11.37 47.71 -19.04
N LYS A 2 11.88 46.75 -18.25
CA LYS A 2 12.71 47.00 -17.07
C LYS A 2 13.42 45.68 -16.74
N THR A 3 14.61 45.55 -17.31
CA THR A 3 15.67 44.63 -16.89
C THR A 3 16.17 45.05 -15.51
N MET A 4 16.45 44.11 -14.61
CA MET A 4 17.69 44.05 -13.83
C MET A 4 17.86 42.65 -13.23
N ALA A 5 19.03 42.08 -13.48
CA ALA A 5 19.54 40.83 -12.94
C ALA A 5 20.12 41.03 -11.53
N LYS A 6 20.20 39.94 -10.75
CA LYS A 6 21.15 39.84 -9.63
C LYS A 6 21.66 38.41 -9.52
N LEU A 7 22.95 38.25 -9.80
CA LEU A 7 23.78 37.08 -9.54
C LEU A 7 24.29 37.11 -8.09
N GLY A 8 24.55 35.92 -7.54
CA GLY A 8 25.27 35.68 -6.28
C GLY A 8 25.13 34.18 -5.92
N PHE A 9 25.91 33.27 -6.51
CA PHE A 9 27.22 32.77 -6.07
C PHE A 9 27.28 32.20 -4.64
N GLY A 10 27.68 30.93 -4.56
CA GLY A 10 28.48 30.39 -3.46
C GLY A 10 27.78 29.40 -2.55
N GLY A 11 28.21 28.13 -2.59
CA GLY A 11 27.92 27.20 -1.50
C GLY A 11 27.92 25.72 -1.87
N LEU A 12 29.05 25.21 -2.39
CA LEU A 12 29.39 23.79 -2.31
C LEU A 12 29.27 23.31 -0.86
N LEU A 13 28.46 22.29 -0.60
CA LEU A 13 28.67 21.41 0.55
C LEU A 13 28.61 19.96 0.10
N ALA A 14 29.62 19.25 0.58
CA ALA A 14 30.11 17.98 0.10
C ALA A 14 29.25 16.79 0.50
N LEU A 15 29.28 15.79 -0.39
CA LEU A 15 29.43 14.35 -0.12
C LEU A 15 29.40 13.91 1.35
N ALA A 16 28.43 13.05 1.66
CA ALA A 16 28.63 11.97 2.63
C ALA A 16 28.02 10.68 2.06
N LEU A 17 28.83 9.96 1.29
CA LEU A 17 28.67 8.54 1.04
C LEU A 17 29.02 7.81 2.34
N ALA A 18 28.03 7.31 3.08
CA ALA A 18 28.28 6.33 4.13
C ALA A 18 28.40 4.95 3.46
N SER A 19 29.60 4.67 2.96
CA SER A 19 30.08 3.33 2.71
C SER A 19 30.32 2.65 4.06
N PHE A 20 29.71 1.49 4.28
CA PHE A 20 30.07 0.60 5.39
C PHE A 20 31.18 -0.34 4.93
N PRO A 21 32.39 -0.29 5.51
CA PRO A 21 33.40 -1.34 5.38
C PRO A 21 33.43 -2.23 6.64
N GLY A 22 33.79 -3.50 6.46
CA GLY A 22 34.07 -4.46 7.53
C GLY A 22 33.20 -5.71 7.36
N ASN A 23 33.58 -6.72 6.58
CA ASN A 23 34.63 -7.71 6.86
C ASN A 23 34.59 -8.21 8.30
N GLU A 24 33.90 -9.33 8.53
CA GLU A 24 34.36 -10.33 9.48
C GLU A 24 34.29 -11.70 8.80
N THR A 25 35.43 -12.08 8.26
CA THR A 25 35.73 -13.45 7.84
C THR A 25 35.91 -14.27 9.12
N PHE A 26 34.86 -14.95 9.59
CA PHE A 26 35.00 -15.95 10.67
C PHE A 26 35.59 -17.24 10.09
N ALA A 27 36.91 -17.27 9.98
CA ALA A 27 37.68 -18.50 10.03
C ALA A 27 37.87 -18.84 11.52
N GLY A 28 37.08 -19.79 12.03
CA GLY A 28 37.17 -20.16 13.44
C GLY A 28 36.27 -21.32 13.83
N SER A 29 36.88 -22.51 13.83
CA SER A 29 36.52 -23.67 14.65
C SER A 29 35.27 -24.46 14.24
N LEU A 30 35.53 -25.60 13.60
CA LEU A 30 34.65 -26.76 13.53
C LEU A 30 34.39 -27.28 14.96
N SER A 31 33.34 -26.81 15.62
CA SER A 31 32.67 -27.58 16.66
C SER A 31 31.39 -28.16 16.04
N SER A 32 31.46 -29.46 15.78
CA SER A 32 30.35 -30.32 15.41
C SER A 32 29.24 -30.18 16.45
N TRP A 33 28.26 -29.31 16.18
CA TRP A 33 26.96 -29.40 16.80
C TRP A 33 26.13 -30.31 15.91
N GLN A 34 26.04 -31.59 16.29
CA GLN A 34 25.02 -32.49 15.79
C GLN A 34 23.66 -31.81 16.02
N VAL A 35 23.04 -31.31 14.95
CA VAL A 35 21.60 -31.08 14.93
C VAL A 35 20.93 -32.45 14.96
N GLY A 36 20.70 -32.95 16.17
CA GLY A 36 19.76 -34.03 16.40
C GLY A 36 18.36 -33.59 15.96
N PRO A 37 17.51 -34.50 15.48
CA PRO A 37 16.15 -34.16 15.09
C PRO A 37 15.39 -33.60 16.30
N VAL A 38 14.82 -32.39 16.14
CA VAL A 38 13.90 -31.79 17.11
C VAL A 38 12.69 -32.72 17.22
N GLN A 39 12.57 -33.43 18.34
CA GLN A 39 11.39 -34.24 18.68
C GLN A 39 10.40 -33.34 19.42
N PHE A 40 9.24 -33.09 18.83
CA PHE A 40 8.10 -32.50 19.54
C PHE A 40 7.34 -33.63 20.23
N GLN A 41 7.28 -33.57 21.56
CA GLN A 41 6.56 -34.54 22.39
C GLN A 41 5.21 -33.92 22.77
N SER A 42 4.11 -34.49 22.28
CA SER A 42 2.75 -34.12 22.69
C SER A 42 2.34 -34.90 23.94
N ASP A 43 1.69 -34.22 24.89
CA ASP A 43 1.30 -34.74 26.22
C ASP A 43 0.18 -35.80 26.22
N ASP A 44 -0.42 -36.13 25.08
CA ASP A 44 -1.52 -37.11 25.00
C ASP A 44 -1.09 -38.54 24.60
N GLY A 45 0.23 -38.82 24.46
CA GLY A 45 0.75 -40.18 24.25
C GLY A 45 0.30 -40.90 22.96
N GLY A 46 -0.46 -40.24 22.08
CA GLY A 46 -0.89 -40.77 20.80
C GLY A 46 0.12 -40.48 19.70
N ILE A 47 0.74 -41.53 19.13
CA ILE A 47 1.47 -41.42 17.87
C ILE A 47 0.42 -41.25 16.76
N ILE A 48 0.27 -40.03 16.24
CA ILE A 48 -0.57 -39.80 15.07
C ILE A 48 0.23 -40.25 13.84
N PRO A 49 -0.22 -41.25 13.07
CA PRO A 49 0.45 -41.64 11.84
C PRO A 49 0.38 -40.48 10.82
N VAL A 50 1.50 -40.18 10.16
CA VAL A 50 1.64 -39.13 9.12
C VAL A 50 0.71 -39.39 7.91
N THR A 51 0.05 -40.54 7.87
CA THR A 51 -0.91 -40.93 6.82
C THR A 51 -2.37 -40.62 7.18
N ASP A 52 -2.69 -39.93 8.28
CA ASP A 52 -4.09 -39.54 8.57
C ASP A 52 -4.61 -38.59 7.47
N PRO A 53 -5.57 -39.02 6.64
CA PRO A 53 -6.09 -38.21 5.54
C PRO A 53 -6.88 -36.96 6.01
N ARG A 54 -7.11 -36.81 7.31
CA ARG A 54 -7.75 -35.63 7.91
C ARG A 54 -6.77 -34.49 8.18
N VAL A 55 -5.46 -34.76 8.18
CA VAL A 55 -4.44 -33.71 8.27
C VAL A 55 -4.25 -33.13 6.89
N ARG A 56 -4.87 -31.96 6.62
CA ARG A 56 -4.59 -31.23 5.38
C ARG A 56 -3.11 -30.86 5.39
N PRO A 57 -2.34 -31.19 4.33
CA PRO A 57 -1.00 -30.67 4.16
C PRO A 57 -1.02 -29.16 4.32
N TRP A 58 -0.08 -28.63 5.09
CA TRP A 58 0.09 -27.20 5.29
C TRP A 58 0.31 -26.57 3.90
N GLN A 59 -0.73 -25.94 3.35
CA GLN A 59 -0.57 -25.15 2.13
C GLN A 59 0.16 -23.87 2.55
N PRO A 60 1.35 -23.58 1.99
CA PRO A 60 1.94 -22.26 2.18
C PRO A 60 0.89 -21.25 1.75
N GLN A 61 0.46 -20.43 2.71
CA GLN A 61 -0.52 -19.36 2.49
C GLN A 61 -0.04 -18.60 1.24
N GLN A 62 -0.79 -18.71 0.15
CA GLN A 62 -0.52 -17.98 -1.08
C GLN A 62 -0.24 -16.53 -0.69
N PRO A 63 0.83 -15.87 -1.16
CA PRO A 63 1.07 -14.48 -0.81
C PRO A 63 -0.19 -13.73 -1.21
N PHE A 64 -0.90 -13.18 -0.21
CA PHE A 64 -2.09 -12.36 -0.42
C PHE A 64 -1.74 -11.40 -1.55
N ARG A 65 -2.38 -11.57 -2.72
CA ARG A 65 -2.03 -10.84 -3.94
C ARG A 65 -1.90 -9.36 -3.56
N ALA A 66 -0.68 -8.84 -3.59
CA ALA A 66 -0.45 -7.48 -3.19
C ALA A 66 -1.25 -6.58 -4.15
N PHE A 67 -2.21 -5.84 -3.59
CA PHE A 67 -3.02 -4.91 -4.38
C PHE A 67 -2.08 -3.89 -5.04
N VAL A 68 -2.10 -3.83 -6.37
CA VAL A 68 -1.33 -2.83 -7.11
C VAL A 68 -2.14 -1.55 -7.08
N CYS A 69 -1.55 -0.47 -6.60
CA CYS A 69 -2.18 0.84 -6.50
C CYS A 69 -1.58 1.83 -7.51
N LYS A 70 -2.38 2.75 -8.04
CA LYS A 70 -1.94 3.86 -8.89
C LYS A 70 -1.81 5.15 -8.09
N SER A 71 -1.59 6.28 -8.77
CA SER A 71 -1.58 7.62 -8.16
C SER A 71 -2.97 8.02 -7.66
N ASP A 72 -3.01 8.91 -6.66
CA ASP A 72 -4.24 9.44 -6.09
C ASP A 72 -5.05 10.22 -7.15
N VAL A 73 -6.36 9.97 -7.20
CA VAL A 73 -7.29 10.65 -8.09
C VAL A 73 -8.29 11.43 -7.25
N THR A 74 -8.54 12.67 -7.64
CA THR A 74 -9.51 13.57 -7.00
C THR A 74 -10.59 13.94 -8.00
N GLU A 75 -11.84 13.93 -7.53
CA GLU A 75 -13.02 14.40 -8.23
C GLU A 75 -13.97 15.14 -7.30
N ALA A 76 -14.92 15.88 -7.86
CA ALA A 76 -15.89 16.61 -7.06
C ALA A 76 -17.23 16.78 -7.79
N ALA A 77 -18.31 16.81 -7.01
CA ALA A 77 -19.65 17.11 -7.50
C ALA A 77 -20.34 18.15 -6.60
N THR A 78 -21.23 18.95 -7.19
CA THR A 78 -22.08 19.90 -6.46
C THR A 78 -23.53 19.50 -6.65
N MET A 79 -24.27 19.29 -5.56
CA MET A 79 -25.70 18.94 -5.58
C MET A 79 -26.45 19.67 -4.48
N ASN A 80 -27.78 19.61 -4.51
CA ASN A 80 -28.65 20.21 -3.50
C ASN A 80 -28.67 19.46 -2.14
N ASN A 81 -28.07 18.28 -2.08
CA ASN A 81 -28.02 17.43 -0.89
C ASN A 81 -26.63 16.78 -0.80
N GLU A 82 -26.08 16.68 0.40
CA GLU A 82 -24.78 16.06 0.67
C GLU A 82 -24.73 14.60 0.20
N THR A 83 -25.78 13.81 0.44
CA THR A 83 -25.82 12.40 0.02
C THR A 83 -25.71 12.25 -1.49
N ASN A 84 -26.40 13.13 -2.24
CA ASN A 84 -26.34 13.15 -3.69
C ASN A 84 -24.96 13.64 -4.14
N ALA A 85 -24.47 14.76 -3.60
CA ALA A 85 -23.16 15.31 -3.96
C ALA A 85 -22.04 14.27 -3.75
N ARG A 86 -22.07 13.54 -2.63
CA ARG A 86 -21.13 12.44 -2.36
C ARG A 86 -21.26 11.29 -3.36
N THR A 87 -22.47 10.83 -3.61
CA THR A 87 -22.71 9.69 -4.51
C THR A 87 -22.27 10.00 -5.94
N PHE A 88 -22.61 11.20 -6.44
CA PHE A 88 -22.17 11.66 -7.75
C PHE A 88 -20.66 11.85 -7.81
N ALA A 89 -20.04 12.45 -6.79
CA ALA A 89 -18.58 12.62 -6.77
C ALA A 89 -17.85 11.26 -6.80
N ILE A 90 -18.36 10.24 -6.08
CA ILE A 90 -17.81 8.88 -6.15
C ILE A 90 -17.99 8.30 -7.55
N ARG A 91 -19.19 8.36 -8.13
CA ARG A 91 -19.45 7.84 -9.47
C ARG A 91 -18.54 8.46 -10.52
N ASP A 92 -18.39 9.79 -10.49
CA ASP A 92 -17.54 10.52 -11.42
C ASP A 92 -16.06 10.15 -11.22
N TRP A 93 -15.64 9.90 -9.97
CA TRP A 93 -14.34 9.31 -9.67
C TRP A 93 -14.17 7.91 -10.29
N GLU A 94 -15.16 7.03 -10.15
CA GLU A 94 -15.12 5.67 -10.70
C GLU A 94 -15.04 5.71 -12.23
N GLU A 95 -15.82 6.57 -12.89
CA GLU A 95 -15.78 6.77 -14.34
C GLU A 95 -14.42 7.29 -14.82
N LYS A 96 -13.85 8.29 -14.12
CA LYS A 96 -12.52 8.81 -14.44
C LYS A 96 -11.43 7.75 -14.28
N VAL A 97 -11.45 7.01 -13.18
CA VAL A 97 -10.47 5.95 -12.92
C VAL A 97 -10.62 4.81 -13.94
N ARG A 98 -11.86 4.45 -14.31
CA ARG A 98 -12.14 3.47 -15.35
C ARG A 98 -11.55 3.89 -16.69
N SER A 99 -11.73 5.16 -17.05
CA SER A 99 -11.19 5.74 -18.29
C SER A 99 -9.65 5.76 -18.29
N GLN A 100 -9.01 6.06 -17.15
CA GLN A 100 -7.56 6.20 -17.07
C GLN A 100 -6.80 4.88 -16.88
N TYR A 101 -7.32 3.97 -16.05
CA TYR A 101 -6.59 2.78 -15.58
C TYR A 101 -7.32 1.46 -15.87
N GLY A 102 -8.57 1.52 -16.32
CA GLY A 102 -9.41 0.37 -16.60
C GLY A 102 -10.33 -0.04 -15.44
N GLU A 103 -11.28 -0.91 -15.75
CA GLU A 103 -12.36 -1.35 -14.86
C GLU A 103 -11.86 -1.99 -13.57
N ARG A 104 -10.75 -2.72 -13.61
CA ARG A 104 -10.18 -3.39 -12.44
C ARG A 104 -9.91 -2.42 -11.27
N TYR A 105 -9.54 -1.18 -11.58
CA TYR A 105 -9.16 -0.15 -10.62
C TYR A 105 -10.29 0.81 -10.26
N SER A 106 -11.39 0.80 -11.03
CA SER A 106 -12.46 1.81 -10.92
C SER A 106 -13.40 1.61 -9.75
N HIS A 107 -13.32 0.50 -9.02
CA HIS A 107 -14.19 0.26 -7.89
C HIS A 107 -13.76 1.07 -6.68
N TRP A 108 -14.61 1.98 -6.23
CA TRP A 108 -14.38 2.77 -5.02
C TRP A 108 -14.14 1.88 -3.79
N SER A 109 -14.75 0.69 -3.73
CA SER A 109 -14.56 -0.28 -2.64
C SER A 109 -13.11 -0.76 -2.51
N LYS A 110 -12.41 -0.96 -3.63
CA LYS A 110 -11.01 -1.43 -3.69
C LYS A 110 -9.98 -0.32 -3.49
N ALA A 111 -10.39 0.93 -3.61
CA ALA A 111 -9.51 2.08 -3.42
C ALA A 111 -8.96 2.18 -1.98
N ARG A 112 -7.79 2.80 -1.83
CA ARG A 112 -7.17 3.10 -0.52
C ARG A 112 -7.14 4.61 -0.28
N ASN A 113 -6.87 5.01 0.96
CA ASN A 113 -6.76 6.41 1.37
C ASN A 113 -7.96 7.28 0.98
N LYS A 114 -9.17 6.72 1.10
CA LYS A 114 -10.42 7.39 0.73
C LYS A 114 -10.66 8.59 1.64
N ARG A 115 -10.79 9.77 1.05
CA ARG A 115 -11.14 11.02 1.71
C ARG A 115 -12.35 11.62 1.00
N ILE A 116 -13.32 12.04 1.79
CA ILE A 116 -14.53 12.70 1.32
C ILE A 116 -14.69 13.96 2.15
N GLU A 117 -14.69 15.11 1.48
CA GLU A 117 -14.85 16.41 2.10
C GLU A 117 -16.06 17.10 1.47
N CYS A 118 -17.13 17.24 2.25
CA CYS A 118 -18.33 17.95 1.84
C CYS A 118 -18.40 19.30 2.57
N ARG A 119 -18.71 20.36 1.82
CA ARG A 119 -18.83 21.72 2.34
C ARG A 119 -19.99 22.45 1.64
N PRO A 120 -20.73 23.32 2.34
CA PRO A 120 -21.70 24.18 1.69
C PRO A 120 -20.98 25.13 0.73
N LYS A 121 -21.46 25.22 -0.51
CA LYS A 121 -20.91 26.13 -1.53
C LYS A 121 -21.73 27.40 -1.65
N ARG A 122 -23.06 27.25 -1.67
CA ARG A 122 -24.07 28.32 -1.77
C ARG A 122 -25.33 27.90 -1.01
N PRO A 123 -26.26 28.82 -0.71
CA PRO A 123 -27.55 28.45 -0.14
C PRO A 123 -28.24 27.38 -0.99
N GLY A 124 -28.48 26.21 -0.40
CA GLY A 124 -29.09 25.07 -1.10
C GLY A 124 -28.14 24.26 -2.01
N GLU A 125 -26.82 24.52 -2.00
CA GLU A 125 -25.82 23.74 -2.74
C GLU A 125 -24.71 23.22 -1.83
N ILE A 126 -24.47 21.92 -1.88
CA ILE A 126 -23.37 21.21 -1.22
C ILE A 126 -22.34 20.78 -2.25
N TYR A 127 -21.09 21.15 -2.02
CA TYR A 127 -19.94 20.71 -2.79
C TYR A 127 -19.24 19.57 -2.04
N CYS A 128 -19.12 18.41 -2.68
CA CYS A 128 -18.37 17.28 -2.15
C CYS A 128 -17.17 16.98 -3.05
N ARG A 129 -15.99 16.94 -2.45
CA ARG A 129 -14.75 16.51 -3.08
C ARG A 129 -14.35 15.14 -2.54
N VAL A 130 -14.05 14.23 -3.45
CA VAL A 130 -13.57 12.88 -3.13
C VAL A 130 -12.15 12.71 -3.64
N THR A 131 -11.27 12.17 -2.81
CA THR A 131 -9.90 11.81 -3.19
C THR A 131 -9.65 10.38 -2.73
N ALA A 132 -9.17 9.52 -3.64
CA ALA A 132 -8.81 8.16 -3.29
C ALA A 132 -7.72 7.62 -4.22
N ARG A 133 -7.01 6.61 -3.73
CA ARG A 133 -6.00 5.87 -4.48
C ARG A 133 -6.61 4.62 -5.10
N PRO A 134 -6.75 4.52 -6.42
CA PRO A 134 -7.34 3.34 -7.03
C PRO A 134 -6.37 2.15 -6.96
N CYS A 135 -6.88 1.01 -6.53
CA CYS A 135 -6.12 -0.24 -6.37
C CYS A 135 -6.95 -1.42 -6.91
N GLY A 136 -6.28 -2.45 -7.43
CA GLY A 136 -6.96 -3.58 -8.07
C GLY A 136 -6.17 -4.87 -8.07
#